data_AF-A0A084XY19-F1
#
_entry.id   AF-A0A084XY19-F1
#
_cell.length_a   1.000
_cell.length_b   1.000
_cell.length_c   1.000
_cell.angle_alpha   90.00
_cell.angle_beta   90.00
_cell.angle_gamma   90.00
#
_symmetry.space_group_name_H-M   'P 1'
#
loop_
_entity.id
_entity.type
_entity.pdbx_description
1 polymer ?
#
loop_
_entity_poly.entity_id
_entity_poly.type
_entity_poly.pdbx_seq_one_letter_code
_entity_poly.pdbx_strand_id
1 'polypeptide(L)'
;MLSSSNQIVRLPRLTSARSYSAQFVTRYRCFTPTSPVSGFTLIAIAPLLLRPNPAWAREMLIYYTNAWVTSHSLGAGITNELREISDTGGYHTAIDRAKYVTFAAPKIAERNESRILNIGFENDWVFKAGEVLDPKLNLAGFRPDYDSTTDNLVFSAPEYSGLIPTYNPLLTAYVHTPVPETYRVGITRIRDSDFYAEMTRDDVIIIDQDSVVYDRLAVSASGHEGRRVFLLGQDKEDDILFGNPYSASDDFIEGKGGNDRLVGYSGNDVLIGGDGSDTFGILESMNHPFSTVTIPQGHDVVRDFEVGVDSIDYGIAVIQLKEVFDVDADGDLDTFISFGANSTLTLLDVGNVVSIGGPQSVPEGHTAVFEVLRSGDTTSPLTIDYTITGSVTRTGSITFAASSARV
;
A
#
# COMPACT_ATOMS: atom_id res chain seq x y z
N MET A 1 -11.73 -9.15 12.30
CA MET A 1 -12.07 -10.10 13.39
C MET A 1 -10.98 -11.15 13.50
N LEU A 2 -10.10 -11.12 14.51
CA LEU A 2 -9.21 -12.25 14.83
C LEU A 2 -9.89 -13.02 15.97
N SER A 3 -10.32 -14.26 15.69
CA SER A 3 -10.95 -15.12 16.70
C SER A 3 -9.96 -15.43 17.82
N SER A 4 -10.48 -15.49 19.04
CA SER A 4 -9.80 -15.68 20.34
C SER A 4 -9.04 -17.01 20.51
N SER A 5 -8.76 -17.73 19.43
CA SER A 5 -8.13 -19.06 19.42
C SER A 5 -6.64 -19.09 19.12
N ASN A 6 -6.01 -17.97 18.70
CA ASN A 6 -4.58 -17.94 18.42
C ASN A 6 -3.80 -17.35 19.61
N GLN A 7 -3.00 -18.18 20.30
CA GLN A 7 -2.08 -17.71 21.34
C GLN A 7 -0.86 -17.03 20.70
N ILE A 8 -0.70 -15.72 20.95
CA ILE A 8 0.46 -14.92 20.51
C ILE A 8 1.52 -14.93 21.60
N VAL A 9 2.72 -15.44 21.31
CA VAL A 9 3.87 -15.37 22.23
C VAL A 9 4.62 -14.07 21.97
N ARG A 10 4.59 -13.13 22.93
CA ARG A 10 5.36 -11.87 22.87
C ARG A 10 6.62 -11.99 23.72
N LEU A 11 7.79 -11.78 23.12
CA LEU A 11 9.06 -11.75 23.85
C LEU A 11 9.26 -10.38 24.56
N PRO A 12 9.82 -10.35 25.78
CA PRO A 12 9.94 -9.13 26.58
C PRO A 12 10.92 -8.10 26.00
N ARG A 13 10.61 -6.80 26.16
CA ARG A 13 11.47 -5.67 25.79
C ARG A 13 12.56 -5.49 26.86
N LEU A 14 13.82 -5.72 26.52
CA LEU A 14 14.96 -5.46 27.43
C LEU A 14 15.29 -3.96 27.46
N THR A 15 14.77 -3.23 28.45
CA THR A 15 15.09 -1.81 28.68
C THR A 15 16.32 -1.67 29.59
N SER A 16 17.42 -1.10 29.09
CA SER A 16 18.49 -0.60 29.97
C SER A 16 18.91 0.81 29.57
N ALA A 17 19.05 1.67 30.59
CA ALA A 17 19.23 3.12 30.51
C ALA A 17 20.68 3.52 30.21
N ARG A 18 21.13 3.41 28.95
CA ARG A 18 22.40 4.01 28.49
C ARG A 18 22.22 4.79 27.18
N SER A 19 23.08 5.75 26.88
CA SER A 19 22.97 6.61 25.70
C SER A 19 23.01 5.83 24.38
N TYR A 20 22.16 6.24 23.42
CA TYR A 20 21.91 5.57 22.13
C TYR A 20 23.19 5.29 21.32
N SER A 21 24.16 6.21 21.31
CA SER A 21 25.43 6.05 20.58
C SER A 21 26.35 4.96 21.15
N ALA A 22 26.36 4.79 22.47
CA ALA A 22 27.11 3.70 23.12
C ALA A 22 26.39 2.35 23.01
N GLN A 23 25.06 2.35 22.93
CA GLN A 23 24.29 1.16 22.57
C GLN A 23 24.55 0.73 21.12
N PHE A 24 24.69 1.68 20.20
CA PHE A 24 24.91 1.44 18.78
C PHE A 24 26.18 0.62 18.48
N VAL A 25 27.33 1.04 19.00
CA VAL A 25 28.62 0.37 18.72
C VAL A 25 28.77 -0.95 19.49
N THR A 26 28.19 -1.05 20.69
CA THR A 26 28.28 -2.27 21.51
C THR A 26 27.29 -3.35 21.03
N ARG A 27 26.13 -2.98 20.47
CA ARG A 27 25.13 -3.91 19.91
C ARG A 27 25.44 -4.34 18.48
N TYR A 28 26.22 -3.60 17.69
CA TYR A 28 26.60 -4.04 16.33
C TYR A 28 27.66 -5.15 16.34
N ARG A 29 28.57 -5.16 17.32
CA ARG A 29 29.53 -6.26 17.52
C ARG A 29 28.86 -7.58 17.90
N CYS A 30 27.54 -7.57 18.17
CA CYS A 30 26.74 -8.74 18.55
C CYS A 30 26.31 -9.63 17.37
N PHE A 31 26.40 -9.16 16.12
CA PHE A 31 25.80 -9.86 14.97
C PHE A 31 26.81 -10.35 13.92
N THR A 32 28.11 -10.34 14.22
CA THR A 32 29.08 -11.05 13.37
C THR A 32 28.92 -12.56 13.53
N PRO A 33 29.30 -13.40 12.53
CA PRO A 33 29.30 -14.87 12.66
C PRO A 33 30.14 -15.39 13.84
N THR A 34 31.04 -14.56 14.35
CA THR A 34 31.94 -14.82 15.48
C THR A 34 31.47 -14.24 16.81
N SER A 35 30.27 -13.62 16.84
CA SER A 35 29.81 -12.88 18.00
C SER A 35 29.06 -13.73 19.03
N PRO A 36 29.27 -13.51 20.35
CA PRO A 36 28.65 -14.30 21.41
C PRO A 36 27.12 -14.20 21.52
N VAL A 37 26.42 -13.39 20.72
CA VAL A 37 24.94 -13.29 20.78
C VAL A 37 24.23 -14.43 20.09
N SER A 38 24.89 -15.12 19.16
CA SER A 38 24.49 -16.45 18.69
C SER A 38 24.31 -17.47 19.84
N GLY A 39 24.89 -17.21 21.02
CA GLY A 39 24.66 -17.96 22.26
C GLY A 39 23.69 -17.31 23.27
N PHE A 40 23.37 -16.02 23.14
CA PHE A 40 22.52 -15.31 24.11
C PHE A 40 21.04 -15.71 24.01
N THR A 41 20.53 -16.01 22.81
CA THR A 41 19.18 -16.57 22.61
C THR A 41 19.05 -17.90 23.33
N LEU A 42 20.06 -18.77 23.20
CA LEU A 42 20.11 -20.01 23.96
C LEU A 42 20.17 -19.69 25.46
N ILE A 43 21.03 -18.81 25.95
CA ILE A 43 21.21 -18.53 27.39
C ILE A 43 19.99 -17.82 28.03
N ALA A 44 19.33 -16.91 27.33
CA ALA A 44 18.25 -16.07 27.87
C ALA A 44 16.89 -16.76 27.85
N ILE A 45 16.62 -17.56 26.81
CA ILE A 45 15.35 -18.29 26.67
C ILE A 45 15.49 -19.75 27.11
N ALA A 46 16.73 -20.27 27.28
CA ALA A 46 17.01 -21.58 27.88
C ALA A 46 16.19 -21.85 29.13
N PRO A 47 16.10 -20.95 30.13
CA PRO A 47 15.41 -21.28 31.37
C PRO A 47 13.88 -21.37 31.22
N LEU A 48 13.32 -20.81 30.15
CA LEU A 48 11.89 -20.81 29.79
C LEU A 48 11.54 -21.98 28.87
N LEU A 49 12.46 -22.40 27.98
CA LEU A 49 12.27 -23.47 26.98
C LEU A 49 12.97 -24.80 27.33
N LEU A 50 14.01 -24.78 28.16
CA LEU A 50 14.91 -25.91 28.47
C LEU A 50 14.78 -26.42 29.91
N ARG A 51 13.74 -26.03 30.68
CA ARG A 51 13.43 -26.84 31.86
C ARG A 51 12.95 -28.20 31.38
N PRO A 52 13.57 -29.31 31.83
CA PRO A 52 13.02 -30.62 31.57
C PRO A 52 11.67 -30.70 32.30
N ASN A 53 10.60 -30.47 31.54
CA ASN A 53 9.26 -30.97 31.82
C ASN A 53 8.52 -30.37 33.03
N PRO A 54 8.08 -29.09 33.00
CA PRO A 54 6.92 -28.72 33.78
C PRO A 54 5.66 -29.20 33.04
N ALA A 55 4.68 -29.76 33.76
CA ALA A 55 3.48 -30.39 33.19
C ALA A 55 2.73 -29.52 32.15
N TRP A 56 2.83 -28.18 32.26
CA TRP A 56 2.25 -27.24 31.29
C TRP A 56 2.90 -27.30 29.90
N ALA A 57 4.18 -27.65 29.77
CA ALA A 57 4.87 -27.76 28.49
C ALA A 57 4.43 -29.00 27.69
N ARG A 58 4.10 -30.10 28.39
CA ARG A 58 3.55 -31.34 27.78
C ARG A 58 2.12 -31.15 27.30
N GLU A 59 1.30 -30.38 28.01
CA GLU A 59 -0.03 -29.98 27.54
C GLU A 59 0.07 -28.97 26.39
N MET A 60 1.06 -28.09 26.38
CA MET A 60 1.32 -27.11 25.31
C MET A 60 1.83 -27.73 23.98
N LEU A 61 2.64 -28.80 24.04
CA LEU A 61 3.25 -29.45 22.87
C LEU A 61 2.26 -30.09 21.87
N ILE A 62 1.03 -30.37 22.31
CA ILE A 62 -0.03 -30.94 21.47
C ILE A 62 -0.84 -29.84 20.73
N TYR A 63 -0.73 -28.57 21.14
CA TYR A 63 -1.53 -27.46 20.59
C TYR A 63 -0.78 -26.50 19.65
N TYR A 64 0.56 -26.61 19.52
CA TYR A 64 1.39 -25.62 18.82
C TYR A 64 1.76 -25.94 17.36
N THR A 65 0.91 -26.65 16.61
CA THR A 65 1.05 -26.65 15.14
C THR A 65 0.66 -25.31 14.50
N ASN A 66 0.11 -24.36 15.28
CA ASN A 66 -0.39 -23.05 14.83
C ASN A 66 0.11 -21.85 15.66
N ALA A 67 1.24 -21.98 16.36
CA ALA A 67 1.79 -20.85 17.14
C ALA A 67 2.28 -19.73 16.22
N TRP A 68 2.05 -18.46 16.62
CA TRP A 68 2.67 -17.30 15.99
C TRP A 68 3.76 -16.74 16.93
N VAL A 69 4.97 -16.57 16.39
CA VAL A 69 6.11 -15.96 17.09
C VAL A 69 6.39 -14.62 16.43
N THR A 70 6.39 -13.56 17.22
CA THR A 70 6.63 -12.20 16.72
C THR A 70 7.41 -11.33 17.68
N SER A 71 8.11 -10.35 17.12
CA SER A 71 8.97 -9.43 17.85
C SER A 71 9.44 -8.30 16.93
N HIS A 72 10.07 -7.29 17.52
CA HIS A 72 10.54 -6.10 16.83
C HIS A 72 12.00 -5.77 17.19
N SER A 73 12.78 -5.22 16.26
CA SER A 73 14.17 -4.75 16.47
C SER A 73 15.06 -5.87 17.02
N LEU A 74 15.79 -5.66 18.12
CA LEU A 74 16.63 -6.70 18.74
C LEU A 74 15.86 -8.01 19.00
N GLY A 75 14.58 -7.94 19.40
CA GLY A 75 13.76 -9.13 19.61
C GLY A 75 13.54 -9.92 18.31
N ALA A 76 13.48 -9.23 17.18
CA ALA A 76 13.37 -9.84 15.86
C ALA A 76 14.66 -10.56 15.44
N GLY A 77 15.83 -10.01 15.79
CA GLY A 77 17.10 -10.74 15.62
C GLY A 77 17.13 -12.05 16.43
N ILE A 78 16.72 -12.00 17.70
CA ILE A 78 16.59 -13.18 18.57
C ILE A 78 15.60 -14.20 17.98
N THR A 79 14.52 -13.73 17.36
CA THR A 79 13.50 -14.59 16.75
C THR A 79 14.02 -15.29 15.49
N ASN A 80 14.83 -14.61 14.68
CA ASN A 80 15.52 -15.22 13.55
C ASN A 80 16.53 -16.29 14.01
N GLU A 81 17.28 -16.04 15.10
CA GLU A 81 18.14 -17.07 15.69
C GLU A 81 17.35 -18.26 16.24
N LEU A 82 16.21 -18.02 16.90
CA LEU A 82 15.32 -19.08 17.36
C LEU A 82 14.85 -19.95 16.18
N ARG A 83 14.55 -19.31 15.04
CA ARG A 83 14.17 -20.00 13.80
C ARG A 83 15.31 -20.86 13.27
N GLU A 84 16.54 -20.34 13.20
CA GLU A 84 17.74 -21.11 12.79
C GLU A 84 17.95 -22.34 13.68
N ILE A 85 17.81 -22.17 15.01
CA ILE A 85 18.03 -23.24 15.98
C ILE A 85 16.92 -24.30 15.91
N SER A 86 15.67 -23.89 15.72
CA SER A 86 14.52 -24.82 15.61
C SER A 86 14.68 -25.83 14.47
N ASP A 87 15.41 -25.45 13.42
CA ASP A 87 15.63 -26.22 12.20
C ASP A 87 16.65 -27.37 12.37
N THR A 88 17.48 -27.31 13.43
CA THR A 88 18.62 -28.24 13.62
C THR A 88 18.25 -29.59 14.24
N GLY A 89 16.96 -29.88 14.42
CA GLY A 89 16.46 -31.19 14.84
C GLY A 89 16.66 -31.55 16.32
N GLY A 90 17.15 -30.61 17.15
CA GLY A 90 17.44 -30.82 18.57
C GLY A 90 16.43 -30.22 19.56
N TYR A 91 15.49 -29.39 19.11
CA TYR A 91 14.58 -28.61 19.96
C TYR A 91 13.11 -28.87 19.59
N HIS A 92 12.20 -28.69 20.57
CA HIS A 92 10.79 -29.05 20.51
C HIS A 92 10.13 -28.87 19.13
N THR A 93 9.56 -29.95 18.57
CA THR A 93 8.82 -29.99 17.30
C THR A 93 7.68 -28.97 17.19
N ALA A 94 7.22 -28.43 18.32
CA ALA A 94 6.26 -27.33 18.38
C ALA A 94 6.79 -25.99 17.85
N ILE A 95 8.07 -25.67 18.08
CA ILE A 95 8.68 -24.39 17.70
C ILE A 95 9.10 -24.41 16.22
N ASP A 96 9.56 -25.55 15.73
CA ASP A 96 9.85 -25.79 14.31
C ASP A 96 8.60 -25.60 13.42
N ARG A 97 7.42 -25.94 13.95
CA ARG A 97 6.13 -25.81 13.24
C ARG A 97 5.43 -24.46 13.40
N ALA A 98 6.00 -23.54 14.18
CA ALA A 98 5.42 -22.22 14.38
C ALA A 98 5.53 -21.34 13.11
N LYS A 99 4.67 -20.33 13.02
CA LYS A 99 4.76 -19.25 12.02
C LYS A 99 5.50 -18.07 12.63
N TYR A 100 6.49 -17.54 11.92
CA TYR A 100 7.32 -16.44 12.40
C TYR A 100 7.05 -15.18 11.59
N VAL A 101 6.73 -14.08 12.27
CA VAL A 101 6.64 -12.75 11.65
C VAL A 101 7.35 -11.75 12.53
N THR A 102 8.37 -11.10 11.99
CA THR A 102 9.29 -10.21 12.70
C THR A 102 9.26 -8.83 12.06
N PHE A 103 9.57 -7.81 12.86
CA PHE A 103 9.60 -6.42 12.41
C PHE A 103 10.98 -5.80 12.67
N ALA A 104 11.54 -5.06 11.72
CA ALA A 104 12.83 -4.39 11.85
C ALA A 104 13.97 -5.35 12.30
N ALA A 105 14.02 -6.57 11.74
CA ALA A 105 15.01 -7.56 12.13
C ALA A 105 16.42 -7.11 11.71
N PRO A 106 17.38 -6.98 12.66
CA PRO A 106 18.76 -6.69 12.30
C PRO A 106 19.50 -7.91 11.74
N LYS A 107 19.07 -9.11 12.11
CA LYS A 107 19.63 -10.38 11.62
C LYS A 107 18.53 -11.16 10.91
N ILE A 108 18.84 -11.72 9.75
CA ILE A 108 17.96 -12.55 8.94
C ILE A 108 18.38 -14.01 9.04
N ALA A 109 17.41 -14.91 9.23
CA ALA A 109 17.66 -16.34 9.25
C ALA A 109 17.89 -16.85 7.82
N GLU A 110 19.07 -17.40 7.54
CA GLU A 110 19.45 -17.91 6.21
C GLU A 110 18.87 -19.30 5.87
N ARG A 111 18.22 -19.98 6.84
CA ARG A 111 17.72 -21.34 6.68
C ARG A 111 16.21 -21.41 6.67
N ASN A 112 15.67 -22.09 5.66
CA ASN A 112 14.24 -22.39 5.51
C ASN A 112 13.38 -21.13 5.67
N GLU A 113 13.74 -20.12 4.86
CA GLU A 113 13.18 -18.77 4.77
C GLU A 113 11.66 -18.76 4.55
N SER A 114 11.11 -19.82 3.94
CA SER A 114 9.66 -19.96 3.71
C SER A 114 8.80 -20.03 4.98
N ARG A 115 9.40 -20.14 6.17
CA ARG A 115 8.68 -20.23 7.47
C ARG A 115 8.79 -18.98 8.32
N ILE A 116 9.48 -17.94 7.85
CA ILE A 116 9.62 -16.67 8.54
C ILE A 116 9.40 -15.51 7.57
N LEU A 117 8.66 -14.50 7.99
CA LEU A 117 8.51 -13.24 7.28
C LEU A 117 9.12 -12.11 8.10
N ASN A 118 10.17 -11.51 7.58
CA ASN A 118 10.88 -10.36 8.12
C ASN A 118 10.36 -9.08 7.46
N ILE A 119 9.45 -8.40 8.14
CA ILE A 119 8.88 -7.14 7.67
C ILE A 119 9.79 -5.99 8.11
N GLY A 120 10.13 -5.11 7.19
CA GLY A 120 11.05 -4.00 7.43
C GLY A 120 10.87 -2.91 6.39
N PHE A 121 11.08 -1.67 6.81
CA PHE A 121 11.24 -0.56 5.88
C PHE A 121 12.69 -0.52 5.38
N GLU A 122 12.91 -0.32 4.08
CA GLU A 122 14.25 -0.23 3.50
C GLU A 122 15.06 0.93 4.07
N ASN A 123 14.38 2.02 4.45
CA ASN A 123 14.96 3.18 5.09
C ASN A 123 14.99 3.07 6.63
N ASP A 124 14.63 1.92 7.21
CA ASP A 124 14.95 1.59 8.61
C ASP A 124 16.39 1.07 8.73
N TRP A 125 17.29 1.91 9.24
CA TRP A 125 18.69 1.58 9.51
C TRP A 125 18.94 0.31 10.36
N VAL A 126 17.97 -0.20 11.13
CA VAL A 126 18.10 -1.44 11.90
C VAL A 126 17.71 -2.64 11.06
N PHE A 127 16.80 -2.50 10.09
CA PHE A 127 16.42 -3.60 9.24
C PHE A 127 17.62 -4.09 8.41
N LYS A 128 17.90 -5.40 8.48
CA LYS A 128 19.04 -6.07 7.83
C LYS A 128 20.43 -5.51 8.23
N ALA A 129 20.51 -4.74 9.31
CA ALA A 129 21.73 -4.08 9.81
C ALA A 129 22.92 -5.02 10.04
N GLY A 130 22.66 -6.18 10.62
CA GLY A 130 23.66 -7.19 10.98
C GLY A 130 24.23 -7.96 9.78
N GLU A 131 23.55 -7.88 8.63
CA GLU A 131 23.96 -8.56 7.40
C GLU A 131 25.10 -7.81 6.67
N VAL A 132 25.34 -6.54 7.02
CA VAL A 132 26.36 -5.70 6.38
C VAL A 132 27.50 -5.44 7.35
N LEU A 133 28.60 -6.17 7.16
CA LEU A 133 29.79 -6.12 8.02
C LEU A 133 30.67 -4.87 7.79
N ASP A 134 30.56 -4.22 6.61
CA ASP A 134 31.28 -2.97 6.32
C ASP A 134 30.42 -1.76 6.77
N PRO A 135 30.86 -0.98 7.79
CA PRO A 135 30.13 0.18 8.26
C PRO A 135 29.89 1.25 7.19
N LYS A 136 30.76 1.35 6.16
CA LYS A 136 30.60 2.31 5.05
C LYS A 136 29.50 1.90 4.09
N LEU A 137 29.38 0.60 3.78
CA LEU A 137 28.30 0.06 2.95
C LEU A 137 26.96 0.11 3.71
N ASN A 138 27.00 -0.14 5.02
CA ASN A 138 25.84 -0.05 5.88
C ASN A 138 25.27 1.39 5.95
N LEU A 139 26.16 2.40 6.06
CA LEU A 139 25.80 3.82 6.01
C LEU A 139 25.33 4.28 4.61
N ALA A 140 25.74 3.59 3.56
CA ALA A 140 25.32 3.85 2.19
C ALA A 140 23.94 3.23 1.84
N GLY A 141 23.26 2.58 2.78
CA GLY A 141 21.93 2.00 2.56
C GLY A 141 21.92 0.70 1.77
N PHE A 142 23.07 0.14 1.40
CA PHE A 142 23.12 -1.15 0.73
C PHE A 142 22.76 -2.26 1.71
N ARG A 143 21.76 -3.09 1.37
CA ARG A 143 21.35 -4.27 2.13
C ARG A 143 21.09 -5.41 1.14
N PRO A 144 21.54 -6.64 1.40
CA PRO A 144 21.14 -7.80 0.59
C PRO A 144 19.65 -8.08 0.74
N ASP A 145 19.04 -8.64 -0.29
CA ASP A 145 17.65 -9.10 -0.30
C ASP A 145 17.57 -10.58 0.08
N TYR A 146 16.47 -10.98 0.71
CA TYR A 146 16.23 -12.35 1.15
C TYR A 146 14.81 -12.76 0.76
N ASP A 147 14.59 -14.05 0.51
CA ASP A 147 13.25 -14.56 0.23
C ASP A 147 12.32 -14.43 1.43
N SER A 148 12.85 -14.17 2.64
CA SER A 148 12.05 -13.92 3.84
C SER A 148 11.73 -12.45 4.11
N THR A 149 12.26 -11.49 3.34
CA THR A 149 12.17 -10.05 3.67
C THR A 149 11.17 -9.29 2.82
N THR A 150 10.67 -8.16 3.33
CA THR A 150 10.00 -7.13 2.53
C THR A 150 11.02 -6.06 2.19
N ASP A 151 11.51 -6.06 0.96
CA ASP A 151 12.73 -5.30 0.63
C ASP A 151 12.49 -3.88 0.12
N ASN A 152 11.26 -3.58 -0.33
CA ASN A 152 10.94 -2.32 -1.01
C ASN A 152 9.84 -1.52 -0.30
N LEU A 153 9.66 -1.71 1.02
CA LEU A 153 8.74 -0.88 1.81
C LEU A 153 9.43 0.39 2.26
N VAL A 154 8.84 1.54 1.96
CA VAL A 154 9.35 2.85 2.34
C VAL A 154 8.34 3.51 3.27
N PHE A 155 8.81 4.01 4.39
CA PHE A 155 8.04 4.94 5.21
C PHE A 155 8.57 6.34 4.93
N SER A 156 7.78 7.20 4.27
CA SER A 156 8.28 8.44 3.69
C SER A 156 8.94 9.31 4.77
N ALA A 157 9.99 10.02 4.38
CA ALA A 157 10.74 10.92 5.23
C ALA A 157 10.87 12.25 4.47
N PRO A 158 11.32 13.35 5.09
CA PRO A 158 11.38 14.66 4.43
C PRO A 158 12.19 14.69 3.11
N GLU A 159 12.98 13.66 2.82
CA GLU A 159 13.62 13.47 1.52
C GLU A 159 12.63 13.23 0.38
N TYR A 160 11.48 12.63 0.69
CA TYR A 160 10.42 12.31 -0.25
C TYR A 160 9.47 13.50 -0.50
N SER A 161 9.54 14.58 0.30
CA SER A 161 8.72 15.80 0.09
C SER A 161 9.33 16.82 -0.88
N GLY A 162 10.45 16.49 -1.54
CA GLY A 162 11.10 17.36 -2.54
C GLY A 162 11.85 18.57 -1.96
N LEU A 163 11.77 18.81 -0.65
CA LEU A 163 12.39 19.95 0.04
C LEU A 163 13.91 19.82 0.23
N ILE A 164 14.47 18.62 0.10
CA ILE A 164 15.91 18.36 0.25
C ILE A 164 16.46 17.67 -1.01
N PRO A 165 17.18 18.38 -1.89
CA PRO A 165 17.69 17.82 -3.16
C PRO A 165 18.83 16.81 -2.99
N THR A 166 19.33 16.62 -1.77
CA THR A 166 20.47 15.73 -1.48
C THR A 166 20.08 14.65 -0.47
N TYR A 167 20.20 13.38 -0.85
CA TYR A 167 20.02 12.24 0.05
C TYR A 167 20.91 12.39 1.29
N ASN A 168 20.29 12.36 2.47
CA ASN A 168 21.01 12.40 3.74
C ASN A 168 20.75 11.09 4.51
N PRO A 169 21.71 10.15 4.53
CA PRO A 169 21.54 8.86 5.22
C PRO A 169 21.41 8.99 6.74
N LEU A 170 21.59 10.18 7.31
CA LEU A 170 21.35 10.44 8.74
C LEU A 170 19.90 10.81 9.05
N LEU A 171 19.09 11.18 8.05
CA LEU A 171 17.68 11.53 8.21
C LEU A 171 16.76 10.31 8.15
N THR A 172 17.18 9.21 7.52
CA THR A 172 16.46 7.91 7.52
C THR A 172 16.49 7.19 8.88
N ALA A 173 17.35 7.61 9.81
CA ALA A 173 17.32 7.15 11.21
C ALA A 173 15.98 7.46 11.94
N TYR A 174 15.14 8.33 11.36
CA TYR A 174 13.81 8.65 11.87
C TYR A 174 12.83 7.48 11.83
N VAL A 175 12.95 6.52 10.90
CA VAL A 175 11.92 5.46 10.76
C VAL A 175 11.93 4.46 11.93
N HIS A 176 13.11 4.21 12.52
CA HIS A 176 13.22 3.28 13.65
C HIS A 176 12.94 3.91 15.02
N THR A 177 12.96 5.24 15.14
CA THR A 177 13.03 5.92 16.44
C THR A 177 11.67 6.20 17.11
N PRO A 178 10.53 6.34 16.40
CA PRO A 178 9.18 6.40 16.97
C PRO A 178 8.58 5.04 17.39
N VAL A 179 9.37 3.97 17.43
CA VAL A 179 8.87 2.59 17.59
C VAL A 179 8.08 2.32 18.88
N PRO A 180 6.95 1.61 18.79
CA PRO A 180 6.51 0.74 17.68
C PRO A 180 5.53 1.36 16.66
N GLU A 181 5.26 2.66 16.75
CA GLU A 181 4.09 3.24 16.08
C GLU A 181 4.21 3.27 14.55
N THR A 182 5.39 3.58 14.01
CA THR A 182 5.69 3.57 12.57
C THR A 182 5.31 2.26 11.89
N TYR A 183 5.78 1.13 12.41
CA TYR A 183 5.44 -0.19 11.87
C TYR A 183 3.96 -0.51 12.04
N ARG A 184 3.34 -0.08 13.14
CA ARG A 184 1.90 -0.26 13.32
C ARG A 184 1.12 0.50 12.27
N VAL A 185 1.44 1.77 12.05
CA VAL A 185 0.78 2.65 11.06
C VAL A 185 0.99 2.12 9.66
N GLY A 186 2.24 1.94 9.22
CA GLY A 186 2.51 1.52 7.84
C GLY A 186 1.94 0.14 7.50
N ILE A 187 2.08 -0.85 8.38
CA ILE A 187 1.53 -2.20 8.11
C ILE A 187 0.00 -2.22 8.20
N THR A 188 -0.60 -1.37 9.04
CA THR A 188 -2.07 -1.21 9.05
C THR A 188 -2.54 -0.58 7.75
N ARG A 189 -1.84 0.47 7.27
CA ARG A 189 -2.20 1.16 6.04
C ARG A 189 -2.06 0.30 4.80
N ILE A 190 -0.98 -0.49 4.70
CA ILE A 190 -0.83 -1.49 3.64
C ILE A 190 -1.99 -2.48 3.68
N ARG A 191 -2.31 -3.04 4.86
CA ARG A 191 -3.38 -4.03 5.01
C ARG A 191 -4.76 -3.47 4.64
N ASP A 192 -5.01 -2.21 4.97
CA ASP A 192 -6.30 -1.54 4.79
C ASP A 192 -6.37 -0.74 3.48
N SER A 193 -5.35 -0.85 2.62
CA SER A 193 -5.32 -0.26 1.29
C SER A 193 -6.29 -1.00 0.36
N ASP A 194 -6.98 -0.25 -0.49
CA ASP A 194 -7.83 -0.83 -1.52
C ASP A 194 -7.02 -1.58 -2.60
N PHE A 195 -5.71 -1.32 -2.64
CA PHE A 195 -4.76 -2.02 -3.52
C PHE A 195 -4.08 -3.24 -2.89
N TYR A 196 -4.46 -3.65 -1.66
CA TYR A 196 -3.76 -4.73 -0.96
C TYR A 196 -3.75 -6.06 -1.72
N ALA A 197 -4.77 -6.33 -2.54
CA ALA A 197 -4.86 -7.55 -3.33
C ALA A 197 -3.94 -7.55 -4.56
N GLU A 198 -3.60 -6.37 -5.09
CA GLU A 198 -2.66 -6.17 -6.19
C GLU A 198 -1.20 -6.20 -5.72
N MET A 199 -0.94 -5.98 -4.44
CA MET A 199 0.41 -5.96 -3.87
C MET A 199 1.01 -7.37 -3.74
N THR A 200 2.30 -7.46 -4.08
CA THR A 200 3.17 -8.58 -3.73
C THR A 200 4.17 -8.16 -2.64
N ARG A 201 4.85 -9.14 -2.03
CA ARG A 201 5.82 -8.89 -0.94
C ARG A 201 6.95 -7.93 -1.36
N ASP A 202 7.34 -7.96 -2.61
CA ASP A 202 8.53 -7.28 -3.13
C ASP A 202 8.18 -6.10 -4.05
N ASP A 203 6.89 -5.72 -4.13
CA ASP A 203 6.50 -4.46 -4.77
C ASP A 203 7.00 -3.26 -3.95
N VAL A 204 7.19 -2.14 -4.65
CA VAL A 204 7.59 -0.88 -4.04
C VAL A 204 6.35 -0.27 -3.39
N ILE A 205 6.39 -0.05 -2.09
CA ILE A 205 5.27 0.55 -1.36
C ILE A 205 5.79 1.74 -0.57
N ILE A 206 5.36 2.94 -0.93
CA ILE A 206 5.69 4.18 -0.23
C ILE A 206 4.50 4.57 0.63
N ILE A 207 4.73 4.66 1.93
CA ILE A 207 3.73 5.05 2.93
C ILE A 207 3.98 6.47 3.36
N ASP A 208 2.97 7.32 3.23
CA ASP A 208 3.08 8.72 3.54
C ASP A 208 3.16 9.05 5.05
N GLN A 209 3.89 10.12 5.37
CA GLN A 209 4.18 10.72 6.65
C GLN A 209 4.09 12.25 6.62
N ASP A 210 3.93 12.88 5.45
CA ASP A 210 4.06 14.32 5.24
C ASP A 210 3.13 14.75 4.10
N SER A 211 2.60 15.98 4.12
CA SER A 211 1.56 16.39 3.16
C SER A 211 1.99 16.39 1.68
N VAL A 212 3.26 16.12 1.36
CA VAL A 212 3.76 16.04 -0.02
C VAL A 212 4.72 14.86 -0.16
N VAL A 213 4.43 13.96 -1.11
CA VAL A 213 5.28 12.82 -1.44
C VAL A 213 5.50 12.72 -2.93
N TYR A 214 6.76 12.56 -3.30
CA TYR A 214 7.19 12.21 -4.65
C TYR A 214 7.77 10.80 -4.65
N ASP A 215 7.43 9.98 -5.64
CA ASP A 215 8.32 8.88 -6.02
C ASP A 215 9.64 9.46 -6.52
N ARG A 216 10.63 9.52 -5.63
CA ARG A 216 11.84 10.29 -5.85
C ARG A 216 12.87 9.49 -6.64
N LEU A 217 13.34 10.10 -7.74
CA LEU A 217 14.41 9.60 -8.61
C LEU A 217 15.85 9.69 -8.04
N ALA A 218 16.06 9.63 -6.73
CA ALA A 218 17.44 9.75 -6.24
C ALA A 218 17.73 9.03 -4.93
N VAL A 219 18.57 8.01 -5.09
CA VAL A 219 19.58 7.49 -4.15
C VAL A 219 19.15 6.27 -3.35
N SER A 220 18.25 5.46 -3.90
CA SER A 220 18.06 4.11 -3.38
C SER A 220 19.15 3.19 -3.95
N ALA A 221 19.95 2.61 -3.06
CA ALA A 221 20.76 1.43 -3.39
C ALA A 221 19.88 0.16 -3.55
N SER A 222 18.57 0.25 -3.29
CA SER A 222 17.61 -0.86 -3.43
C SER A 222 17.17 -1.09 -4.88
N GLY A 223 17.50 -0.18 -5.81
CA GLY A 223 17.20 -0.36 -7.24
C GLY A 223 15.70 -0.32 -7.55
N HIS A 224 14.92 0.30 -6.67
CA HIS A 224 13.48 0.41 -6.84
C HIS A 224 13.02 1.57 -7.76
N GLU A 225 13.97 2.41 -8.21
CA GLU A 225 13.70 3.61 -9.03
C GLU A 225 13.07 3.24 -10.39
N GLY A 226 11.94 3.90 -10.73
CA GLY A 226 11.22 3.72 -12.00
C GLY A 226 10.49 2.39 -12.15
N ARG A 227 10.34 1.63 -11.05
CA ARG A 227 9.40 0.50 -11.00
C ARG A 227 8.03 1.03 -10.62
N ARG A 228 6.99 0.24 -10.93
CA ARG A 228 5.65 0.42 -10.37
C ARG A 228 5.73 0.62 -8.86
N VAL A 229 5.06 1.64 -8.37
CA VAL A 229 4.91 1.94 -6.94
C VAL A 229 3.45 1.88 -6.50
N PHE A 230 3.24 1.46 -5.24
CA PHE A 230 2.02 1.72 -4.49
C PHE A 230 2.29 2.88 -3.54
N LEU A 231 1.67 4.03 -3.77
CA LEU A 231 1.80 5.23 -2.98
C LEU A 231 0.56 5.42 -2.11
N LEU A 232 0.73 5.36 -0.78
CA LEU A 232 -0.38 5.34 0.18
C LEU A 232 -0.36 6.58 1.08
N GLY A 233 -1.35 7.46 0.91
CA GLY A 233 -1.62 8.67 1.69
C GLY A 233 -2.05 8.39 3.13
N GLN A 234 -2.62 9.38 3.81
CA GLN A 234 -2.95 9.36 5.22
C GLN A 234 -4.46 9.31 5.42
N ASP A 235 -4.91 8.70 6.52
CA ASP A 235 -6.35 8.45 6.71
C ASP A 235 -7.20 9.73 6.93
N LYS A 236 -6.59 10.93 7.04
CA LYS A 236 -7.26 12.18 7.47
C LYS A 236 -6.63 13.49 7.00
N GLU A 237 -5.46 13.45 6.37
CA GLU A 237 -4.69 14.66 6.07
C GLU A 237 -4.83 14.94 4.58
N ASP A 238 -4.78 16.22 4.20
CA ASP A 238 -4.73 16.59 2.78
C ASP A 238 -3.31 16.29 2.27
N ASP A 239 -3.19 15.31 1.39
CA ASP A 239 -1.92 14.84 0.85
C ASP A 239 -1.74 15.24 -0.62
N ILE A 240 -0.49 15.40 -1.02
CA ILE A 240 -0.10 15.67 -2.39
C ILE A 240 0.83 14.55 -2.84
N LEU A 241 0.29 13.65 -3.64
CA LEU A 241 0.90 12.38 -4.01
C LEU A 241 1.27 12.37 -5.49
N PHE A 242 2.57 12.24 -5.77
CA PHE A 242 3.12 12.25 -7.11
C PHE A 242 3.86 10.95 -7.41
N GLY A 243 3.50 10.31 -8.52
CA GLY A 243 4.31 9.28 -9.17
C GLY A 243 5.61 9.85 -9.74
N ASN A 244 6.31 9.07 -10.55
CA ASN A 244 7.62 9.47 -11.04
C ASN A 244 7.53 10.27 -12.35
N PRO A 245 7.93 11.56 -12.39
CA PRO A 245 7.85 12.36 -13.61
C PRO A 245 8.81 11.94 -14.73
N TYR A 246 9.75 11.03 -14.45
CA TYR A 246 10.78 10.59 -15.39
C TYR A 246 10.70 9.10 -15.74
N SER A 247 9.76 8.37 -15.13
CA SER A 247 9.44 7.00 -15.47
C SER A 247 8.15 6.94 -16.28
N ALA A 248 7.92 5.81 -16.93
CA ALA A 248 6.62 5.47 -17.52
C ALA A 248 6.07 4.21 -16.82
N SER A 249 6.21 4.15 -15.50
CA SER A 249 5.76 3.03 -14.67
C SER A 249 4.25 3.14 -14.45
N ASP A 250 3.56 2.00 -14.49
CA ASP A 250 2.14 1.92 -14.16
C ASP A 250 1.97 1.92 -12.63
N ASP A 251 1.70 3.09 -12.04
CA ASP A 251 1.70 3.32 -10.60
C ASP A 251 0.29 3.22 -9.99
N PHE A 252 0.22 2.92 -8.70
CA PHE A 252 -1.01 2.79 -7.92
C PHE A 252 -0.99 3.81 -6.79
N ILE A 253 -1.89 4.79 -6.80
CA ILE A 253 -1.86 5.92 -5.86
C ILE A 253 -3.19 6.01 -5.12
N GLU A 254 -3.15 5.99 -3.80
CA GLU A 254 -4.32 6.03 -2.91
C GLU A 254 -4.17 7.22 -1.94
N GLY A 255 -5.06 8.21 -2.02
CA GLY A 255 -5.09 9.39 -1.14
C GLY A 255 -5.58 9.06 0.27
N LYS A 256 -6.62 8.23 0.35
CA LYS A 256 -7.32 7.73 1.55
C LYS A 256 -8.32 8.71 2.13
N GLY A 257 -7.91 9.75 2.83
CA GLY A 257 -8.88 10.63 3.46
C GLY A 257 -8.29 12.00 3.74
N GLY A 258 -9.04 13.05 3.43
CA GLY A 258 -8.47 14.38 3.23
C GLY A 258 -8.84 14.86 1.82
N ASN A 259 -8.53 16.11 1.50
CA ASN A 259 -8.70 16.63 0.14
C ASN A 259 -7.37 16.49 -0.59
N ASP A 260 -7.21 15.38 -1.28
CA ASP A 260 -5.94 14.95 -1.80
C ASP A 260 -5.71 15.46 -3.23
N ARG A 261 -4.44 15.60 -3.61
CA ARG A 261 -4.04 15.82 -4.99
C ARG A 261 -3.17 14.66 -5.46
N LEU A 262 -3.64 13.94 -6.48
CA LEU A 262 -3.00 12.75 -7.01
C LEU A 262 -2.57 12.97 -8.46
N VAL A 263 -1.32 12.65 -8.77
CA VAL A 263 -0.76 12.73 -10.14
C VAL A 263 0.16 11.55 -10.40
N GLY A 264 -0.22 10.66 -11.33
CA GLY A 264 0.57 9.48 -11.70
C GLY A 264 1.78 9.78 -12.60
N TYR A 265 1.64 10.76 -13.49
CA TYR A 265 2.55 11.09 -14.59
C TYR A 265 2.42 10.20 -15.83
N SER A 266 3.52 9.61 -16.31
CA SER A 266 3.50 8.75 -17.51
C SER A 266 3.43 7.31 -17.05
N GLY A 267 2.78 6.46 -17.84
CA GLY A 267 2.38 5.13 -17.39
C GLY A 267 0.86 5.01 -17.47
N ASN A 268 0.33 3.82 -17.22
CA ASN A 268 -1.12 3.63 -17.06
C ASN A 268 -1.39 3.52 -15.57
N ASP A 269 -1.68 4.66 -14.96
CA ASP A 269 -1.76 4.76 -13.51
C ASP A 269 -3.18 4.45 -13.00
N VAL A 270 -3.28 3.93 -11.78
CA VAL A 270 -4.55 3.68 -11.10
C VAL A 270 -4.62 4.54 -9.85
N LEU A 271 -5.62 5.43 -9.80
CA LEU A 271 -5.78 6.44 -8.76
C LEU A 271 -7.07 6.18 -7.98
N ILE A 272 -6.98 6.30 -6.65
CA ILE A 272 -8.10 6.28 -5.70
C ILE A 272 -7.96 7.52 -4.82
N GLY A 273 -8.93 8.43 -4.87
CA GLY A 273 -8.93 9.63 -4.02
C GLY A 273 -9.18 9.29 -2.56
N GLY A 274 -10.30 8.61 -2.31
CA GLY A 274 -10.79 8.23 -0.99
C GLY A 274 -11.85 9.20 -0.47
N ASP A 275 -11.87 9.41 0.86
CA ASP A 275 -12.82 10.31 1.51
C ASP A 275 -12.35 11.78 1.37
N GLY A 276 -13.05 12.60 0.60
CA GLY A 276 -12.72 14.04 0.55
C GLY A 276 -13.20 14.72 -0.72
N SER A 277 -12.66 15.90 -1.00
CA SER A 277 -12.81 16.57 -2.30
C SER A 277 -11.48 16.56 -3.02
N ASP A 278 -11.27 15.53 -3.83
CA ASP A 278 -9.97 15.19 -4.37
C ASP A 278 -9.71 15.85 -5.72
N THR A 279 -8.44 15.94 -6.08
CA THR A 279 -7.97 16.52 -7.34
C THR A 279 -7.07 15.55 -8.08
N PHE A 280 -7.58 14.99 -9.18
CA PHE A 280 -6.81 14.12 -10.07
C PHE A 280 -6.15 14.97 -11.16
N GLY A 281 -4.83 15.06 -11.11
CA GLY A 281 -4.04 15.87 -12.04
C GLY A 281 -3.29 15.04 -13.08
N ILE A 282 -3.17 15.57 -14.29
CA ILE A 282 -2.32 14.98 -15.36
C ILE A 282 -0.88 15.52 -15.33
N LEU A 283 -0.65 16.63 -14.63
CA LEU A 283 0.60 17.39 -14.60
C LEU A 283 0.73 18.09 -13.24
N GLU A 284 1.96 18.41 -12.85
CA GLU A 284 2.23 19.44 -11.84
C GLU A 284 1.92 20.84 -12.38
N SER A 285 1.38 21.70 -11.52
CA SER A 285 1.21 23.13 -11.80
C SER A 285 2.53 23.78 -12.24
N MET A 286 2.45 24.70 -13.21
CA MET A 286 3.59 25.47 -13.73
C MET A 286 4.16 26.39 -12.66
N ASN A 287 4.99 25.85 -11.75
CA ASN A 287 5.94 26.54 -10.86
C ASN A 287 6.69 25.55 -9.93
N HIS A 288 6.55 24.24 -10.14
CA HIS A 288 7.25 23.23 -9.36
C HIS A 288 8.58 22.80 -10.05
N PRO A 289 9.67 22.50 -9.31
CA PRO A 289 10.98 22.15 -9.85
C PRO A 289 11.02 20.99 -10.86
N PHE A 290 9.98 20.17 -10.93
CA PHE A 290 9.89 19.01 -11.81
C PHE A 290 8.88 19.16 -12.96
N SER A 291 8.31 20.35 -13.15
CA SER A 291 7.36 20.64 -14.22
C SER A 291 7.97 20.36 -15.60
N THR A 292 7.50 19.29 -16.24
CA THR A 292 7.79 19.00 -17.65
C THR A 292 6.76 19.70 -18.52
N VAL A 293 7.21 20.32 -19.63
CA VAL A 293 6.32 20.99 -20.61
C VAL A 293 5.63 19.96 -21.54
N THR A 294 6.00 18.69 -21.41
CA THR A 294 5.46 17.58 -22.21
C THR A 294 4.28 16.96 -21.49
N ILE A 295 3.15 16.78 -22.17
CA ILE A 295 2.01 16.03 -21.64
C ILE A 295 2.47 14.57 -21.41
N PRO A 296 2.35 14.03 -20.18
CA PRO A 296 2.65 12.65 -19.88
C PRO A 296 1.83 11.70 -20.76
N GLN A 297 2.42 10.57 -21.14
CA GLN A 297 1.74 9.57 -21.97
C GLN A 297 1.24 8.43 -21.09
N GLY A 298 0.00 8.00 -21.31
CA GLY A 298 -0.63 7.10 -20.36
C GLY A 298 -2.13 6.92 -20.56
N HIS A 299 -2.66 5.83 -20.02
CA HIS A 299 -4.08 5.56 -19.94
C HIS A 299 -4.47 5.34 -18.48
N ASP A 300 -4.74 6.45 -17.79
CA ASP A 300 -4.96 6.44 -16.35
C ASP A 300 -6.42 6.08 -16.02
N VAL A 301 -6.63 5.53 -14.84
CA VAL A 301 -7.94 5.11 -14.33
C VAL A 301 -8.16 5.67 -12.93
N VAL A 302 -9.30 6.33 -12.71
CA VAL A 302 -9.79 6.72 -11.38
C VAL A 302 -10.95 5.82 -11.02
N ARG A 303 -10.87 5.17 -9.85
CA ARG A 303 -11.86 4.14 -9.44
C ARG A 303 -13.03 4.67 -8.61
N ASP A 304 -12.93 5.87 -8.04
CA ASP A 304 -13.87 6.34 -7.00
C ASP A 304 -14.34 7.79 -7.19
N PHE A 305 -14.21 8.34 -8.40
CA PHE A 305 -14.50 9.74 -8.67
C PHE A 305 -15.95 10.14 -8.34
N GLU A 306 -16.14 11.07 -7.40
CA GLU A 306 -17.44 11.60 -6.99
C GLU A 306 -17.79 12.91 -7.74
N VAL A 307 -18.84 12.86 -8.57
CA VAL A 307 -19.28 14.02 -9.37
C VAL A 307 -19.76 15.18 -8.48
N GLY A 308 -19.10 16.33 -8.62
CA GLY A 308 -19.45 17.55 -7.89
C GLY A 308 -18.77 17.69 -6.53
N VAL A 309 -17.98 16.69 -6.15
CA VAL A 309 -17.08 16.69 -5.00
C VAL A 309 -15.64 16.75 -5.50
N ASP A 310 -15.27 15.80 -6.37
CA ASP A 310 -13.92 15.72 -6.93
C ASP A 310 -13.74 16.61 -8.17
N SER A 311 -12.47 16.83 -8.49
CA SER A 311 -12.05 17.68 -9.61
C SER A 311 -10.91 17.06 -10.41
N ILE A 312 -10.83 17.45 -11.68
CA ILE A 312 -9.77 17.06 -12.59
C ILE A 312 -8.94 18.30 -12.90
N ASP A 313 -7.64 18.24 -12.60
CA ASP A 313 -6.70 19.29 -12.96
C ASP A 313 -5.94 18.93 -14.25
N TYR A 314 -6.41 19.51 -15.35
CA TYR A 314 -5.91 19.26 -16.70
C TYR A 314 -4.93 20.33 -17.21
N GLY A 315 -4.51 21.28 -16.35
CA GLY A 315 -3.52 22.31 -16.71
C GLY A 315 -3.78 23.01 -18.06
N ILE A 316 -2.87 22.81 -19.02
CA ILE A 316 -2.91 23.40 -20.39
C ILE A 316 -3.41 22.44 -21.48
N ALA A 317 -3.89 21.24 -21.11
CA ALA A 317 -4.28 20.23 -22.09
C ALA A 317 -5.56 20.61 -22.85
N VAL A 318 -5.62 20.21 -24.13
CA VAL A 318 -6.84 20.29 -24.93
C VAL A 318 -7.73 19.12 -24.54
N ILE A 319 -8.82 19.39 -23.81
CA ILE A 319 -9.79 18.36 -23.44
C ILE A 319 -10.65 18.02 -24.65
N GLN A 320 -10.64 16.75 -25.03
CA GLN A 320 -11.71 16.14 -25.83
C GLN A 320 -12.45 15.14 -24.94
N LEU A 321 -13.70 15.46 -24.61
CA LEU A 321 -14.62 14.46 -24.05
C LEU A 321 -14.92 13.46 -25.16
N LYS A 322 -14.63 12.19 -24.92
CA LYS A 322 -14.99 11.11 -25.82
C LYS A 322 -15.96 10.18 -25.09
N GLU A 323 -16.67 9.42 -25.90
CA GLU A 323 -17.79 8.53 -25.58
C GLU A 323 -17.72 7.83 -24.22
N VAL A 324 -18.89 7.60 -23.64
CA VAL A 324 -19.07 6.82 -22.40
C VAL A 324 -19.13 5.34 -22.77
N PHE A 325 -18.29 4.51 -22.17
CA PHE A 325 -18.20 3.06 -22.41
C PHE A 325 -18.07 2.31 -21.10
N ASP A 326 -18.57 1.08 -21.03
CA ASP A 326 -18.28 0.11 -19.97
C ASP A 326 -16.89 -0.49 -20.25
N VAL A 327 -15.84 0.07 -19.65
CA VAL A 327 -14.43 -0.30 -19.91
C VAL A 327 -14.04 -1.55 -19.12
N ASP A 328 -14.58 -1.74 -17.93
CA ASP A 328 -14.26 -2.88 -17.06
C ASP A 328 -15.27 -4.06 -17.16
N ALA A 329 -16.32 -3.88 -17.96
CA ALA A 329 -17.38 -4.86 -18.24
C ALA A 329 -18.18 -5.25 -16.99
N ASP A 330 -18.30 -4.36 -16.01
CA ASP A 330 -19.09 -4.58 -14.81
C ASP A 330 -20.60 -4.26 -15.02
N GLY A 331 -20.93 -3.64 -16.17
CA GLY A 331 -22.28 -3.30 -16.60
C GLY A 331 -22.66 -1.85 -16.35
N ASP A 332 -21.81 -1.10 -15.65
CA ASP A 332 -21.90 0.34 -15.52
C ASP A 332 -21.09 1.05 -16.62
N LEU A 333 -21.16 2.37 -16.65
CA LEU A 333 -20.62 3.15 -17.74
C LEU A 333 -19.56 4.11 -17.21
N ASP A 334 -18.46 4.20 -17.94
CA ASP A 334 -17.31 4.99 -17.56
C ASP A 334 -17.18 6.23 -18.42
N THR A 335 -16.70 7.32 -17.82
CA THR A 335 -16.36 8.54 -18.55
C THR A 335 -14.93 8.44 -19.07
N PHE A 336 -14.77 8.58 -20.38
CA PHE A 336 -13.47 8.59 -21.03
C PHE A 336 -13.07 10.01 -21.47
N ILE A 337 -11.92 10.46 -21.02
CA ILE A 337 -11.37 11.79 -21.31
C ILE A 337 -10.07 11.62 -22.08
N SER A 338 -9.94 12.28 -23.24
CA SER A 338 -8.72 12.30 -24.02
C SER A 338 -8.08 13.69 -23.97
N PHE A 339 -6.81 13.75 -23.55
CA PHE A 339 -6.02 14.99 -23.48
C PHE A 339 -5.16 15.23 -24.73
N GLY A 340 -5.24 14.33 -25.73
CA GLY A 340 -4.36 14.32 -26.89
C GLY A 340 -3.04 13.61 -26.61
N ALA A 341 -2.14 13.53 -27.60
CA ALA A 341 -0.80 12.92 -27.46
C ALA A 341 -0.76 11.47 -26.90
N ASN A 342 -1.85 10.70 -27.08
CA ASN A 342 -2.04 9.36 -26.50
C ASN A 342 -2.12 9.33 -24.95
N SER A 343 -2.61 10.42 -24.34
CA SER A 343 -2.93 10.50 -22.93
C SER A 343 -4.44 10.50 -22.72
N THR A 344 -4.92 9.61 -21.85
CA THR A 344 -6.35 9.46 -21.56
C THR A 344 -6.56 9.20 -20.07
N LEU A 345 -7.73 9.60 -19.58
CA LEU A 345 -8.20 9.30 -18.22
C LEU A 345 -9.58 8.65 -18.31
N THR A 346 -9.74 7.53 -17.65
CA THR A 346 -11.02 6.83 -17.48
C THR A 346 -11.49 7.04 -16.05
N LEU A 347 -12.73 7.49 -15.89
CA LEU A 347 -13.38 7.58 -14.60
C LEU A 347 -14.38 6.43 -14.52
N LEU A 348 -14.08 5.42 -13.69
CA LEU A 348 -14.96 4.26 -13.54
C LEU A 348 -16.27 4.66 -12.87
N ASP A 349 -17.36 4.04 -13.30
CA ASP A 349 -18.72 4.27 -12.77
C ASP A 349 -19.25 5.70 -12.91
N VAL A 350 -18.49 6.59 -13.54
CA VAL A 350 -18.89 7.95 -13.83
C VAL A 350 -19.55 7.97 -15.20
N GLY A 351 -20.78 7.51 -15.29
CA GLY A 351 -21.52 7.47 -16.54
C GLY A 351 -23.00 7.32 -16.30
N ASN A 352 -23.71 8.44 -16.27
CA ASN A 352 -25.16 8.41 -16.27
C ASN A 352 -25.67 7.99 -17.66
N VAL A 353 -25.92 6.70 -17.87
CA VAL A 353 -26.87 6.28 -18.92
C VAL A 353 -28.14 5.76 -18.29
N VAL A 354 -29.16 6.56 -18.52
CA VAL A 354 -30.53 6.10 -18.56
C VAL A 354 -30.71 5.44 -19.93
N SER A 355 -30.59 4.12 -20.01
CA SER A 355 -30.88 3.40 -21.25
C SER A 355 -32.34 3.00 -21.28
N ILE A 356 -32.96 3.14 -22.45
CA ILE A 356 -34.32 2.68 -22.70
C ILE A 356 -34.23 1.36 -23.45
N GLY A 357 -34.59 0.26 -22.80
CA GLY A 357 -34.81 -1.03 -23.45
C GLY A 357 -35.95 -0.88 -24.47
N GLY A 358 -35.65 -1.13 -25.74
CA GLY A 358 -36.59 -0.86 -26.83
C GLY A 358 -37.79 -1.82 -26.84
N PRO A 359 -39.00 -1.36 -27.19
CA PRO A 359 -40.13 -2.24 -27.43
C PRO A 359 -39.93 -2.97 -28.77
N GLN A 360 -39.97 -4.31 -28.76
CA GLN A 360 -39.97 -5.07 -30.00
C GLN A 360 -41.35 -4.96 -30.67
N SER A 361 -41.46 -4.11 -31.69
CA SER A 361 -42.63 -3.92 -32.58
C SER A 361 -44.01 -3.95 -31.90
N VAL A 362 -44.59 -2.78 -31.62
CA VAL A 362 -45.92 -2.66 -31.02
C VAL A 362 -46.96 -2.41 -32.12
N PRO A 363 -47.99 -3.26 -32.28
CA PRO A 363 -49.06 -3.04 -33.23
C PRO A 363 -49.84 -1.75 -32.93
N GLU A 364 -50.38 -1.12 -33.98
CA GLU A 364 -51.21 0.07 -33.84
C GLU A 364 -52.40 -0.19 -32.89
N GLY A 365 -52.65 0.75 -31.98
CA GLY A 365 -53.69 0.64 -30.95
C GLY A 365 -53.30 -0.12 -29.67
N HIS A 366 -52.06 -0.62 -29.56
CA HIS A 366 -51.56 -1.31 -28.36
C HIS A 366 -50.63 -0.43 -27.52
N THR A 367 -50.56 -0.71 -26.22
CA THR A 367 -49.65 0.00 -25.29
C THR A 367 -48.22 -0.48 -25.49
N ALA A 368 -47.30 0.44 -25.74
CA ALA A 368 -45.87 0.19 -25.68
C ALA A 368 -45.39 0.23 -24.21
N VAL A 369 -44.60 -0.78 -23.81
CA VAL A 369 -43.93 -0.83 -22.51
C VAL A 369 -42.44 -0.69 -22.76
N PHE A 370 -41.79 0.17 -21.99
CA PHE A 370 -40.37 0.42 -22.03
C PHE A 370 -39.80 0.04 -20.67
N GLU A 371 -38.63 -0.60 -20.68
CA GLU A 371 -37.84 -0.78 -19.46
C GLU A 371 -36.80 0.32 -19.43
N VAL A 372 -36.74 1.07 -18.33
CA VAL A 372 -35.73 2.11 -18.17
C VAL A 372 -34.72 1.62 -17.15
N LEU A 373 -33.48 1.51 -17.61
CA LEU A 373 -32.34 1.07 -16.82
C LEU A 373 -31.48 2.28 -16.51
N ARG A 374 -30.99 2.35 -15.27
CA ARG A 374 -30.00 3.32 -14.80
C ARG A 374 -28.72 2.54 -14.47
N SER A 375 -27.61 2.94 -15.06
CA SER A 375 -26.25 2.51 -14.70
C SER A 375 -25.56 3.55 -13.82
N GLY A 376 -24.49 3.13 -13.13
CA GLY A 376 -23.63 3.94 -12.25
C GLY A 376 -24.20 4.11 -10.84
N ASP A 377 -23.82 5.18 -10.14
CA ASP A 377 -24.25 5.43 -8.75
C ASP A 377 -25.77 5.31 -8.58
N THR A 378 -26.22 4.32 -7.81
CA THR A 378 -27.64 4.13 -7.45
C THR A 378 -27.97 4.55 -6.03
N THR A 379 -27.00 5.01 -5.23
CA THR A 379 -27.17 5.31 -3.80
C THR A 379 -28.23 6.38 -3.54
N SER A 380 -28.31 7.36 -4.42
CA SER A 380 -29.30 8.43 -4.36
C SER A 380 -30.47 8.23 -5.33
N PRO A 381 -31.72 8.58 -4.95
CA PRO A 381 -32.85 8.58 -5.88
C PRO A 381 -32.59 9.49 -7.07
N LEU A 382 -32.97 9.07 -8.28
CA LEU A 382 -32.83 9.87 -9.50
C LEU A 382 -34.19 10.06 -10.14
N THR A 383 -34.56 11.31 -10.40
CA THR A 383 -35.75 11.63 -11.20
C THR A 383 -35.33 12.13 -12.57
N ILE A 384 -35.88 11.51 -13.60
CA ILE A 384 -35.65 11.88 -15.00
C ILE A 384 -36.96 12.33 -15.60
N ASP A 385 -36.96 13.57 -16.11
CA ASP A 385 -38.04 14.07 -16.95
C ASP A 385 -37.86 13.55 -18.37
N TYR A 386 -38.95 13.07 -18.98
CA TYR A 386 -38.95 12.55 -20.34
C TYR A 386 -39.95 13.26 -21.23
N THR A 387 -39.67 13.27 -22.53
CA THR A 387 -40.59 13.73 -23.57
C THR A 387 -40.69 12.67 -24.66
N ILE A 388 -41.90 12.19 -24.93
CA ILE A 388 -42.21 11.30 -26.05
C ILE A 388 -42.77 12.18 -27.17
N THR A 389 -42.10 12.18 -28.32
CA THR A 389 -42.52 12.92 -29.51
C THR A 389 -43.10 11.98 -30.57
N GLY A 390 -44.21 12.40 -31.19
CA GLY A 390 -44.97 11.62 -32.18
C GLY A 390 -46.06 12.50 -32.82
N SER A 391 -47.22 11.93 -33.17
CA SER A 391 -48.38 12.72 -33.59
C SER A 391 -48.95 13.60 -32.46
N VAL A 392 -48.65 13.26 -31.20
CA VAL A 392 -48.93 14.04 -30.01
C VAL A 392 -47.69 14.00 -29.11
N THR A 393 -47.25 15.14 -28.60
CA THR A 393 -46.17 15.23 -27.61
C THR A 393 -46.71 14.94 -26.22
N ARG A 394 -46.03 14.05 -25.48
CA ARG A 394 -46.31 13.78 -24.06
C ARG A 394 -45.04 13.96 -23.24
N THR A 395 -45.20 14.52 -22.04
CA THR A 395 -44.11 14.66 -21.06
C THR A 395 -44.50 13.96 -19.76
N GLY A 396 -43.50 13.54 -18.99
CA GLY A 396 -43.67 12.93 -17.69
C GLY A 396 -42.34 12.80 -16.96
N SER A 397 -42.35 12.15 -15.81
CA SER A 397 -41.14 11.86 -15.03
C SER A 397 -41.10 10.41 -14.59
N ILE A 398 -39.90 9.88 -14.44
CA ILE A 398 -39.59 8.56 -13.87
C ILE A 398 -38.68 8.78 -12.67
N THR A 399 -38.98 8.15 -11.54
CA THR A 399 -38.14 8.22 -10.34
C THR A 399 -37.61 6.84 -10.01
N PHE A 400 -36.28 6.70 -10.07
CA PHE A 400 -35.55 5.59 -9.49
C PHE A 400 -35.46 5.80 -7.98
N ALA A 401 -35.85 4.80 -7.20
CA ALA A 401 -35.58 4.81 -5.77
C ALA A 401 -34.07 4.65 -5.50
N ALA A 402 -33.62 5.03 -4.30
CA ALA A 402 -32.27 4.69 -3.84
C ALA A 402 -32.04 3.18 -3.94
N SER A 403 -30.84 2.80 -4.38
CA SER A 403 -30.40 1.43 -4.66
C SER A 403 -31.25 0.67 -5.70
N SER A 404 -31.90 1.39 -6.62
CA SER A 404 -32.70 0.80 -7.69
C SER A 404 -32.14 1.17 -9.06
N ALA A 405 -31.77 0.15 -9.84
CA ALA A 405 -31.22 0.30 -11.19
C ALA A 405 -32.29 0.19 -12.30
N ARG A 406 -33.57 -0.04 -11.97
CA ARG A 406 -34.62 -0.37 -12.94
C ARG A 406 -35.98 0.17 -12.55
N VAL A 407 -36.69 0.77 -13.53
CA VAL A 407 -38.11 1.20 -13.40
C VAL A 407 -38.94 0.74 -14.59
#